data_AF-A0A5J4Q160-F1
#
_entry.id   AF-A0A5J4Q160-F1
#
_cell.length_a   1.000
_cell.length_b   1.000
_cell.length_c   1.000
_cell.angle_alpha   90.00
_cell.angle_beta   90.00
_cell.angle_gamma   90.00
#
_symmetry.space_group_name_H-M   'P 1'
#
loop_
_entity.id
_entity.type
_entity.pdbx_description
1 polymer ?
#
loop_
_entity_poly.entity_id
_entity_poly.type
_entity_poly.pdbx_seq_one_letter_code
_entity_poly.pdbx_strand_id
1 'polypeptide(L)'
;MDEKNWNEKKQCIGTGDKYAHDKNLIIENILSRINNVFVKYRLRDRTLTRNVFLRAYHRSTDYDTFFDFITDYRKKISARIEFATIASHSSAIKKLKEHNPNLIFEDITEDWLNGYFSYLKKNSVIMIIRHIKIYRL
;
A
#
# COMPACT_ATOMS: atom_id res chain seq x y z
N MET A 1 -32.24 -4.16 -11.05
CA MET A 1 -32.65 -3.69 -9.71
C MET A 1 -33.97 -2.98 -9.91
N ASP A 2 -35.04 -3.41 -9.23
CA ASP A 2 -36.31 -2.68 -9.29
C ASP A 2 -36.16 -1.37 -8.52
N GLU A 3 -36.10 -0.24 -9.23
CA GLU A 3 -35.99 1.12 -8.66
C GLU A 3 -37.08 1.46 -7.64
N LYS A 4 -38.20 0.71 -7.64
CA LYS A 4 -39.35 0.91 -6.77
C LYS A 4 -39.04 0.92 -5.27
N ASN A 5 -38.01 0.20 -4.84
CA ASN A 5 -37.67 0.08 -3.41
C ASN A 5 -36.50 0.99 -2.99
N TRP A 6 -35.92 1.78 -3.89
CA TRP A 6 -34.83 2.66 -3.54
C TRP A 6 -35.32 3.93 -2.83
N ASN A 7 -34.69 4.29 -1.70
CA ASN A 7 -34.93 5.52 -0.99
C ASN A 7 -33.78 6.51 -1.22
N GLU A 8 -33.98 7.46 -2.13
CA GLU A 8 -32.96 8.45 -2.50
C GLU A 8 -32.49 9.30 -1.29
N LYS A 9 -33.40 9.69 -0.40
CA LYS A 9 -33.03 10.53 0.76
C LYS A 9 -32.17 9.78 1.77
N LYS A 10 -32.45 8.50 1.97
CA LYS A 10 -31.74 7.64 2.93
C LYS A 10 -30.59 6.85 2.31
N GLN A 11 -30.45 6.90 0.98
CA GLN A 11 -29.48 6.13 0.20
C GLN A 11 -29.50 4.63 0.56
N CYS A 12 -30.71 4.07 0.72
CA CYS A 12 -30.91 2.68 1.12
C CYS A 12 -32.12 2.05 0.45
N ILE A 13 -32.18 0.73 0.46
CA ILE A 13 -33.31 -0.05 -0.02
C ILE A 13 -34.36 -0.13 1.11
N GLY A 14 -35.59 0.24 0.77
CA GLY A 14 -36.74 0.21 1.66
C GLY A 14 -37.19 -1.22 2.00
N THR A 15 -37.99 -1.32 3.06
CA THR A 15 -38.47 -2.60 3.63
C THR A 15 -39.38 -3.41 2.71
N GLY A 16 -39.77 -2.88 1.56
CA GLY A 16 -40.52 -3.59 0.52
C GLY A 16 -39.70 -4.65 -0.23
N ASP A 17 -38.37 -4.64 -0.12
CA ASP A 17 -37.50 -5.67 -0.68
C ASP A 17 -37.21 -6.77 0.35
N LYS A 18 -37.46 -8.03 0.00
CA LYS A 18 -37.20 -9.20 0.87
C LYS A 18 -35.74 -9.30 1.34
N TYR A 19 -34.81 -8.78 0.55
CA TYR A 19 -33.38 -8.78 0.82
C TYR A 19 -32.87 -7.37 1.17
N ALA A 20 -33.75 -6.45 1.57
CA ALA A 20 -33.38 -5.07 1.89
C ALA A 20 -32.25 -5.00 2.92
N HIS A 21 -32.33 -5.81 3.98
CA HIS A 21 -31.32 -5.81 5.03
C HIS A 21 -29.92 -6.19 4.49
N ASP A 22 -29.81 -7.32 3.80
CA ASP A 22 -28.54 -7.80 3.24
C ASP A 22 -27.95 -6.83 2.21
N LYS A 23 -28.79 -6.33 1.30
CA LYS A 23 -28.36 -5.33 0.31
C LYS A 23 -27.91 -4.03 0.96
N ASN A 24 -28.60 -3.58 2.02
CA ASN A 24 -28.21 -2.39 2.77
C ASN A 24 -26.88 -2.59 3.49
N LEU A 25 -26.61 -3.77 4.06
CA LEU A 25 -25.30 -4.09 4.64
C LEU A 25 -24.17 -3.98 3.60
N ILE A 26 -24.40 -4.44 2.38
CA ILE A 26 -23.43 -4.31 1.28
C ILE A 26 -23.21 -2.85 0.92
N ILE A 27 -24.28 -2.05 0.81
CA ILE A 27 -24.22 -0.61 0.53
C ILE A 27 -23.44 0.12 1.63
N GLU A 28 -23.75 -0.15 2.90
CA GLU A 28 -23.07 0.43 4.06
C GLU A 28 -21.58 0.08 4.08
N ASN A 29 -21.23 -1.16 3.73
CA ASN A 29 -19.83 -1.59 3.64
C ASN A 29 -19.07 -0.79 2.57
N ILE A 30 -19.67 -0.64 1.38
CA ILE A 30 -19.10 0.16 0.28
C ILE A 30 -18.95 1.62 0.70
N LEU A 31 -19.98 2.24 1.28
CA LEU A 31 -19.93 3.62 1.76
C LEU A 31 -18.87 3.83 2.84
N SER A 32 -18.74 2.87 3.76
CA SER A 32 -17.70 2.89 4.80
C SER A 32 -16.29 2.85 4.18
N ARG A 33 -16.07 1.98 3.19
CA ARG A 33 -14.78 1.92 2.46
C ARG A 33 -14.47 3.22 1.73
N ILE A 34 -15.46 3.82 1.07
CA ILE A 34 -15.32 5.12 0.39
C ILE A 34 -14.94 6.21 1.41
N ASN A 35 -15.65 6.28 2.54
CA ASN A 35 -15.38 7.25 3.61
C ASN A 35 -13.98 7.07 4.21
N ASN A 36 -13.53 5.83 4.40
CA ASN A 36 -12.17 5.57 4.90
C ASN A 36 -11.09 6.12 3.97
N VAL A 37 -11.27 6.02 2.64
CA VAL A 37 -10.34 6.64 1.67
C VAL A 37 -10.36 8.16 1.83
N PHE A 38 -11.54 8.79 1.88
CA PHE A 38 -11.65 10.25 2.05
C PHE A 38 -11.00 10.75 3.33
N VAL A 39 -11.28 10.11 4.47
CA VAL A 39 -10.72 10.49 5.78
C VAL A 39 -9.20 10.38 5.78
N LYS A 40 -8.65 9.25 5.28
CA LYS A 40 -7.19 9.04 5.24
C LYS A 40 -6.47 10.12 4.42
N TYR A 41 -7.04 10.52 3.28
CA TYR A 41 -6.42 11.55 2.43
C TYR A 41 -6.57 12.95 3.00
N ARG A 42 -7.73 13.27 3.60
CA ARG A 42 -7.97 14.56 4.27
C ARG A 42 -7.04 14.78 5.45
N LEU A 43 -6.82 13.74 6.28
CA LEU A 43 -5.89 13.82 7.42
C LEU A 43 -4.43 14.01 7.00
N ARG A 44 -4.08 13.62 5.76
CA ARG A 44 -2.72 13.72 5.21
C ARG A 44 -2.51 14.97 4.34
N ASP A 45 -3.54 15.83 4.25
CA ASP A 45 -3.56 17.02 3.38
C ASP A 45 -3.14 16.71 1.93
N ARG A 46 -3.59 15.56 1.40
CA ARG A 46 -3.27 15.12 0.03
C ARG A 46 -4.45 15.29 -0.91
N THR A 47 -4.16 15.73 -2.12
CA THR A 47 -5.16 15.88 -3.20
C THR A 47 -5.65 14.52 -3.69
N LEU A 48 -6.95 14.27 -3.56
CA LEU A 48 -7.59 13.03 -4.00
C LEU A 48 -8.12 13.16 -5.43
N THR A 49 -7.31 12.77 -6.41
CA THR A 49 -7.75 12.69 -7.82
C THR A 49 -8.48 11.38 -8.10
N ARG A 50 -9.25 11.28 -9.20
CA ARG A 50 -9.97 10.04 -9.59
C ARG A 50 -9.05 8.81 -9.60
N ASN A 51 -7.87 8.93 -10.22
CA ASN A 51 -6.93 7.83 -10.33
C ASN A 51 -6.36 7.41 -8.97
N VAL A 52 -6.10 8.38 -8.10
CA VAL A 52 -5.62 8.16 -6.72
C VAL A 52 -6.71 7.47 -5.90
N PHE A 53 -7.96 7.93 -6.01
CA PHE A 53 -9.11 7.32 -5.36
C PHE A 53 -9.31 5.86 -5.77
N LEU A 54 -9.34 5.55 -7.07
CA LEU A 54 -9.52 4.18 -7.55
C LEU A 54 -8.40 3.25 -7.04
N ARG A 55 -7.16 3.73 -7.03
CA ARG A 55 -6.03 2.96 -6.46
C ARG A 55 -6.19 2.72 -4.97
N ALA A 56 -6.56 3.74 -4.20
CA ALA A 56 -6.76 3.63 -2.76
C ALA A 56 -7.96 2.74 -2.40
N TYR A 57 -9.05 2.83 -3.16
CA TYR A 57 -10.28 2.05 -2.97
C TYR A 57 -10.10 0.56 -3.31
N HIS A 58 -9.32 0.26 -4.36
CA HIS A 58 -9.00 -1.11 -4.78
C HIS A 58 -7.85 -1.75 -4.01
N ARG A 59 -7.07 -0.96 -3.27
CA ARG A 59 -6.05 -1.49 -2.37
C ARG A 59 -6.73 -2.24 -1.23
N SER A 60 -6.32 -3.49 -0.98
CA SER A 60 -6.69 -4.15 0.27
C SER A 60 -6.11 -3.30 1.42
N THR A 61 -6.98 -2.89 2.32
CA THR A 61 -6.76 -1.87 3.36
C THR A 61 -5.78 -2.28 4.46
N ASP A 62 -5.05 -3.38 4.30
CA ASP A 62 -4.53 -4.13 5.45
C ASP A 62 -3.15 -3.65 5.93
N TYR A 63 -2.51 -2.70 5.23
CA TYR A 63 -1.13 -2.31 5.52
C TYR A 63 -0.97 -0.80 5.62
N ASP A 64 -0.51 -0.34 6.78
CA ASP A 64 -0.22 1.06 7.05
C ASP A 64 1.07 1.53 6.39
N THR A 65 2.06 0.62 6.25
CA THR A 65 3.32 0.87 5.54
C THR A 65 3.58 -0.19 4.46
N PHE A 66 4.46 0.16 3.51
CA PHE A 66 5.03 -0.79 2.56
C PHE A 66 5.68 -1.99 3.27
N PHE A 67 6.26 -1.78 4.46
CA PHE A 67 6.95 -2.84 5.20
C PHE A 67 6.01 -3.85 5.84
N ASP A 68 4.80 -3.44 6.22
CA ASP A 68 3.79 -4.36 6.74
C ASP A 68 3.35 -5.33 5.64
N PHE A 69 3.13 -4.81 4.44
CA PHE A 69 2.86 -5.63 3.25
C PHE A 69 4.00 -6.62 2.98
N ILE A 70 5.24 -6.13 2.96
CA ILE A 70 6.41 -6.98 2.69
C ILE A 70 6.57 -8.07 3.74
N THR A 71 6.28 -7.76 5.01
CA THR A 71 6.36 -8.72 6.12
C THR A 71 5.32 -9.83 5.95
N ASP A 72 4.08 -9.48 5.61
CA ASP A 72 3.04 -10.47 5.36
C ASP A 72 3.28 -11.28 4.08
N TYR A 73 3.68 -10.62 3.00
CA TYR A 73 4.04 -11.27 1.74
C TYR A 73 5.18 -12.28 1.93
N ARG A 74 6.20 -11.93 2.72
CA ARG A 74 7.29 -12.85 3.07
C ARG A 74 6.81 -14.10 3.79
N LYS A 75 5.88 -13.97 4.73
CA LYS A 75 5.29 -15.12 5.44
C LYS A 75 4.57 -16.07 4.48
N LYS A 76 3.91 -15.52 3.46
CA LYS A 76 3.16 -16.30 2.45
C LYS A 76 4.07 -17.04 1.46
N ILE A 77 5.21 -16.45 1.11
CA ILE A 77 6.12 -16.99 0.07
C ILE A 77 7.34 -17.72 0.65
N SER A 78 7.62 -17.61 1.95
CA SER A 78 8.84 -18.15 2.58
C SER A 78 9.01 -19.66 2.35
N ALA A 79 7.92 -20.40 2.21
CA ALA A 79 7.94 -21.82 1.88
C ALA A 79 8.37 -22.14 0.43
N ARG A 80 8.45 -21.13 -0.46
CA ARG A 80 8.69 -21.28 -1.90
C ARG A 80 9.94 -20.57 -2.41
N ILE A 81 10.70 -19.89 -1.55
CA ILE A 81 11.86 -19.09 -1.95
C ILE A 81 13.12 -19.56 -1.23
N GLU A 82 14.22 -19.65 -1.96
CA GLU A 82 15.53 -19.97 -1.40
C GLU A 82 16.01 -18.95 -0.36
N PHE A 83 16.63 -19.46 0.70
CA PHE A 83 17.10 -18.68 1.83
C PHE A 83 18.06 -17.54 1.45
N ALA A 84 18.95 -17.76 0.48
CA ALA A 84 19.90 -16.76 -0.01
C ALA A 84 19.19 -15.54 -0.66
N THR A 85 18.09 -15.80 -1.36
CA THR A 85 17.23 -14.77 -1.97
C THR A 85 16.50 -13.97 -0.90
N ILE A 86 15.96 -14.64 0.14
CA ILE A 86 15.31 -14.00 1.29
C ILE A 86 16.31 -13.10 2.07
N ALA A 87 17.53 -13.58 2.29
CA ALA A 87 18.58 -12.84 2.98
C ALA A 87 18.98 -11.57 2.22
N SER A 88 19.18 -11.67 0.91
CA SER A 88 19.51 -10.53 0.03
C SER A 88 18.39 -9.48 0.05
N HIS A 89 17.13 -9.90 -0.13
CA HIS A 89 15.99 -8.99 -0.03
C HIS A 89 15.90 -8.32 1.35
N SER A 90 16.30 -8.99 2.43
CA SER A 90 16.23 -8.44 3.79
C SER A 90 17.20 -7.29 4.00
N SER A 91 18.40 -7.36 3.44
CA SER A 91 19.36 -6.26 3.49
C SER A 91 18.86 -5.03 2.73
N ALA A 92 18.24 -5.23 1.56
CA ALA A 92 17.68 -4.14 0.76
C ALA A 92 16.48 -3.48 1.46
N ILE A 93 15.55 -4.28 2.01
CA ILE A 93 14.38 -3.78 2.74
C ILE A 93 14.79 -3.05 4.02
N LYS A 94 15.84 -3.50 4.71
CA LYS A 94 16.40 -2.81 5.88
C LYS A 94 16.88 -1.40 5.52
N LYS A 95 17.68 -1.26 4.47
CA LYS A 95 18.18 0.05 3.98
C LYS A 95 17.02 0.96 3.54
N LEU A 96 16.00 0.38 2.91
CA LEU A 96 14.79 1.09 2.51
C LEU A 96 14.05 1.65 3.74
N LYS A 97 13.91 0.83 4.80
CA LYS A 97 13.26 1.20 6.06
C LYS A 97 14.04 2.23 6.86
N GLU A 98 15.37 2.14 6.85
CA GLU A 98 16.26 3.16 7.45
C GLU A 98 16.14 4.51 6.74
N HIS A 99 15.94 4.51 5.41
CA HIS A 99 15.79 5.73 4.62
C HIS A 99 14.40 6.38 4.79
N ASN A 100 13.32 5.58 4.80
CA ASN A 100 11.97 6.06 5.06
C ASN A 100 11.15 4.98 5.78
N PRO A 101 10.98 5.05 7.11
CA PRO A 101 10.27 4.01 7.88
C PRO A 101 8.76 4.02 7.66
N ASN A 102 8.19 5.15 7.24
CA ASN A 102 6.75 5.33 7.01
C ASN A 102 6.41 5.26 5.51
N LEU A 103 7.29 4.67 4.70
CA LEU A 103 7.11 4.56 3.26
C LEU A 103 5.79 3.85 2.95
N ILE A 104 4.89 4.53 2.24
CA ILE A 104 3.71 3.93 1.65
C ILE A 104 3.93 3.73 0.16
N PHE A 105 3.21 2.80 -0.47
CA PHE A 105 3.39 2.54 -1.91
C PHE A 105 3.16 3.77 -2.79
N GLU A 106 2.31 4.70 -2.36
CA GLU A 106 2.05 5.94 -3.10
C GLU A 106 3.25 6.89 -3.12
N ASP A 107 4.14 6.78 -2.14
CA ASP A 107 5.37 7.57 -2.08
C ASP A 107 6.46 6.99 -2.99
N ILE A 108 6.30 5.76 -3.50
CA ILE A 108 7.24 5.13 -4.45
C ILE A 108 6.97 5.69 -5.85
N THR A 109 7.41 6.92 -6.07
CA THR A 109 7.39 7.59 -7.38
C THR A 109 8.76 7.48 -8.06
N GLU A 110 8.82 7.83 -9.35
CA GLU A 110 10.09 7.88 -10.09
C GLU A 110 11.09 8.86 -9.45
N ASP A 111 10.62 10.05 -9.06
CA ASP A 111 11.45 11.03 -8.34
C ASP A 111 11.95 10.50 -7.00
N TRP A 112 11.09 9.80 -6.26
CA TRP A 112 11.48 9.18 -4.99
C TRP A 112 12.54 8.09 -5.20
N LEU A 113 12.38 7.25 -6.23
CA LEU A 113 13.36 6.23 -6.60
C LEU A 113 14.70 6.87 -6.98
N ASN A 114 14.68 7.94 -7.79
CA ASN A 114 15.90 8.67 -8.18
C ASN A 114 16.62 9.27 -6.95
N GLY A 115 15.87 9.82 -6.00
CA GLY A 115 16.40 10.29 -4.72
C GLY A 115 17.01 9.17 -3.89
N TYR A 116 16.31 8.04 -3.78
CA TYR A 116 16.79 6.86 -3.06
C TYR A 116 18.05 6.26 -3.71
N PHE A 117 18.12 6.18 -5.04
CA PHE A 117 19.33 5.75 -5.76
C PHE A 117 20.52 6.67 -5.49
N SER A 118 20.28 7.97 -5.40
CA SER A 118 21.33 8.95 -5.07
C SER A 118 21.83 8.76 -3.63
N TYR A 119 20.92 8.53 -2.67
CA TYR A 119 21.24 8.16 -1.29
C TYR A 119 22.07 6.87 -1.23
N LEU A 120 21.66 5.83 -1.96
CA LEU A 120 22.39 4.57 -2.05
C LEU A 120 23.77 4.78 -2.64
N LYS A 121 23.95 5.58 -3.70
CA LYS A 121 25.29 5.86 -4.26
C LYS A 121 26.19 6.54 -3.23
N LYS A 122 25.67 7.51 -2.46
CA LYS A 122 26.42 8.22 -1.41
C LYS A 122 26.85 7.30 -0.26
N ASN A 123 26.00 6.36 0.15
CA ASN A 123 26.31 5.39 1.22
C ASN A 123 27.02 4.11 0.71
N SER A 124 26.96 3.81 -0.59
CA SER A 124 27.59 2.64 -1.21
C SER A 124 29.02 2.91 -1.69
N VAL A 125 29.54 4.14 -1.52
CA VAL A 125 30.96 4.45 -1.73
C VAL A 125 31.85 3.57 -0.84
N ILE A 126 31.39 3.19 0.36
CA ILE A 126 32.19 2.36 1.29
C ILE A 126 32.19 0.87 0.89
N MET A 127 31.11 0.33 0.31
CA MET A 127 31.07 -1.09 -0.12
C MET A 127 31.82 -1.32 -1.43
N ILE A 128 31.77 -0.39 -2.38
CA ILE A 128 32.50 -0.50 -3.65
C ILE A 128 34.01 -0.31 -3.42
N ILE A 129 34.42 0.62 -2.54
CA ILE A 129 35.84 0.78 -2.18
C ILE A 129 36.36 -0.42 -1.37
N ARG A 130 35.55 -1.04 -0.51
CA ARG A 130 35.94 -2.29 0.19
C ARG A 130 36.07 -3.48 -0.76
N HIS A 131 35.16 -3.66 -1.74
CA HIS A 131 35.28 -4.74 -2.71
C HIS A 131 36.48 -4.53 -3.66
N ILE A 132 36.71 -3.32 -4.17
CA ILE A 132 37.84 -3.06 -5.09
C ILE A 132 39.20 -3.20 -4.37
N LYS A 133 39.29 -2.92 -3.06
CA LYS A 133 40.53 -3.17 -2.29
C LYS A 133 40.77 -4.65 -1.94
N ILE A 134 39.75 -5.50 -1.93
CA ILE A 134 39.91 -6.94 -1.67
C ILE A 134 40.44 -7.68 -2.92
N TYR A 135 40.13 -7.20 -4.12
CA TYR A 135 40.62 -7.77 -5.39
C TYR A 135 41.87 -7.08 -5.96
N ARG A 136 42.55 -6.25 -5.17
CA ARG A 136 43.81 -5.59 -5.55
C ARG A 136 44.95 -5.91 -4.57
N LEU A 137 45.03 -7.18 -4.19
CA LEU A 137 46.28 -7.85 -3.84
C LEU A 137 46.58 -8.88 -4.93
#